data_AF-A0A3R8LEJ3-F1
#
_entry.id   AF-A0A3R8LEJ3-F1
#
_cell.length_a   1.000
_cell.length_b   1.000
_cell.length_c   1.000
_cell.angle_alpha   90.00
_cell.angle_beta   90.00
_cell.angle_gamma   90.00
#
_symmetry.space_group_name_H-M   'P 1'
#
loop_
_entity.id
_entity.type
_entity.pdbx_description
1 polymer ?
#
loop_
_entity_poly.entity_id
_entity_poly.type
_entity_poly.pdbx_seq_one_letter_code
_entity_poly.pdbx_strand_id
1 'polypeptide(L)'
;MELSGKSGEDITFANLRVHYGTGRSIHVSGTGRDKKFRYRYGAMTDLGDLEISKWKSLINALIEQHGEQEIQRQLRQWSKAECPWLRSDDEIEEYALRLHAARIFDDPAWAGYITFNRQHRPEVFETARLVWIKTSCCQKAGQITETQLDKAIYMDGWTRCPHCGRFSSFHICTPEEIQKEKEI
;
A
#
# COMPACT_ATOMS: atom_id res chain seq x y z
N MET A 1 14.38 -9.96 -24.04
CA MET A 1 13.60 -9.87 -22.79
C MET A 1 12.27 -10.47 -23.13
N GLU A 2 12.10 -11.75 -22.81
CA GLU A 2 10.90 -12.49 -23.14
C GLU A 2 9.80 -12.03 -22.18
N LEU A 3 8.83 -11.30 -22.73
CA LEU A 3 7.52 -11.16 -22.08
C LEU A 3 7.00 -12.58 -21.93
N SER A 4 6.68 -12.98 -20.71
CA SER A 4 6.11 -14.30 -20.43
C SER A 4 4.75 -14.44 -21.11
N GLY A 5 4.72 -14.90 -22.36
CA GLY A 5 3.66 -15.65 -23.05
C GLY A 5 2.20 -15.19 -23.02
N LYS A 6 1.84 -14.09 -22.36
CA LYS A 6 0.47 -13.60 -22.26
C LYS A 6 0.23 -12.56 -23.35
N SER A 7 -0.74 -12.82 -24.22
CA SER A 7 -1.31 -11.83 -25.13
C SER A 7 -1.83 -10.63 -24.31
N GLY A 8 -1.83 -9.43 -24.89
CA GLY A 8 -2.20 -8.19 -24.21
C GLY A 8 -3.64 -8.14 -23.69
N GLU A 9 -4.47 -9.14 -23.97
CA GLU A 9 -5.89 -9.21 -23.62
C GLU A 9 -6.17 -9.79 -22.22
N ASP A 10 -5.19 -10.41 -21.54
CA ASP A 10 -5.36 -11.04 -20.22
C ASP A 10 -4.49 -10.44 -19.10
N ILE A 11 -4.07 -9.18 -19.23
CA ILE A 11 -3.29 -8.52 -18.16
C ILE A 11 -4.24 -8.13 -17.03
N THR A 12 -3.98 -8.66 -15.83
CA THR A 12 -4.72 -8.30 -14.62
C THR A 12 -3.91 -7.40 -13.69
N PHE A 13 -4.56 -6.72 -12.76
CA PHE A 13 -3.89 -5.96 -11.69
C PHE A 13 -2.90 -6.82 -10.89
N ALA A 14 -3.27 -8.07 -10.60
CA ALA A 14 -2.39 -9.02 -9.92
C ALA A 14 -1.08 -9.24 -10.69
N ASN A 15 -1.13 -9.32 -12.02
CA ASN A 15 0.08 -9.48 -12.84
C ASN A 15 1.00 -8.26 -12.81
N LEU A 16 0.46 -7.08 -12.52
CA LEU A 16 1.21 -5.83 -12.40
C LEU A 16 1.59 -5.50 -10.95
N ARG A 17 1.25 -6.37 -9.98
CA ARG A 17 1.66 -6.18 -8.59
C ARG A 17 3.18 -6.17 -8.51
N VAL A 18 3.73 -5.13 -7.90
CA VAL A 18 5.17 -4.97 -7.72
C VAL A 18 5.65 -5.88 -6.60
N HIS A 19 6.60 -6.75 -6.89
CA HIS A 19 7.29 -7.56 -5.90
C HIS A 19 8.46 -6.79 -5.27
N TYR A 20 9.26 -6.13 -6.10
CA TYR A 20 10.37 -5.27 -5.69
C TYR A 20 10.79 -4.32 -6.82
N GLY A 21 11.44 -3.22 -6.47
CA GLY A 21 12.04 -2.30 -7.44
C GLY A 21 13.27 -2.90 -8.10
N THR A 22 13.45 -2.65 -9.40
CA THR A 22 14.61 -3.07 -10.19
C THR A 22 15.36 -1.86 -10.72
N GLY A 23 16.65 -2.04 -10.99
CA GLY A 23 17.48 -0.98 -11.53
C GLY A 23 18.55 -1.55 -12.45
N ARG A 24 18.74 -0.95 -13.62
CA ARG A 24 19.73 -1.39 -14.61
C ARG A 24 20.63 -0.23 -15.00
N SER A 25 21.93 -0.42 -14.78
CA SER A 25 22.96 0.45 -15.34
C SER A 25 23.18 0.05 -16.80
N ILE A 26 22.96 0.99 -17.71
CA ILE A 26 23.08 0.79 -19.15
C ILE A 26 24.26 1.62 -19.63
N HIS A 27 25.25 0.95 -20.19
CA HIS A 27 26.39 1.62 -20.81
C HIS A 27 25.92 2.41 -22.03
N VAL A 28 26.23 3.71 -22.06
CA VAL A 28 25.83 4.62 -23.14
C VAL A 28 27.01 4.83 -24.08
N SER A 29 28.18 5.16 -23.55
CA SER A 29 29.38 5.46 -24.35
C SER A 29 30.64 5.50 -23.49
N GLY A 30 31.81 5.62 -24.12
CA GLY A 30 33.10 5.68 -23.45
C GLY A 30 33.75 4.31 -23.24
N THR A 31 35.00 4.32 -22.79
CA THR A 31 35.77 3.11 -22.46
C THR A 31 36.62 3.37 -21.22
N GLY A 32 37.11 2.32 -20.57
CA GLY A 32 37.96 2.47 -19.38
C GLY A 32 37.28 3.27 -18.25
N ARG A 33 37.90 4.38 -17.85
CA ARG A 33 37.42 5.30 -16.81
C ARG A 33 36.38 6.31 -17.30
N ASP A 34 36.27 6.51 -18.61
CA ASP A 34 35.36 7.49 -19.22
C ASP A 34 33.99 6.90 -19.60
N LYS A 35 33.67 5.71 -19.07
CA LYS A 35 32.37 5.07 -19.31
C LYS A 35 31.25 5.91 -18.75
N LYS A 36 30.30 6.25 -19.63
CA LYS A 36 29.06 6.93 -19.29
C LYS A 36 27.96 5.90 -19.22
N PHE A 37 27.23 5.91 -18.11
CA PHE A 37 26.08 5.05 -17.89
C PHE A 37 24.83 5.89 -17.70
N ARG A 38 23.70 5.35 -18.15
CA ARG A 38 22.38 5.80 -17.71
C ARG A 38 21.79 4.75 -16.78
N TYR A 39 20.95 5.19 -15.85
CA TYR A 39 20.25 4.29 -14.96
C TYR A 39 18.78 4.20 -15.37
N ARG A 40 18.28 2.98 -15.53
CA ARG A 40 16.86 2.71 -15.76
C ARG A 40 16.26 2.15 -14.49
N TYR A 41 15.16 2.73 -14.04
CA TYR A 41 14.34 2.24 -12.93
C TYR A 41 13.21 1.34 -13.44
N GLY A 42 12.89 0.29 -12.70
CA GLY A 42 11.74 -0.56 -12.99
C GLY A 42 11.17 -1.25 -11.77
N ALA A 43 10.24 -2.15 -12.07
CA ALA A 43 9.54 -2.97 -11.10
C ALA A 43 9.51 -4.41 -11.60
N MET A 44 9.89 -5.34 -10.72
CA MET A 44 9.65 -6.76 -10.97
C MET A 44 8.19 -7.07 -10.67
N THR A 45 7.53 -7.70 -11.64
CA THR A 45 6.12 -8.12 -11.58
C THR A 45 6.01 -9.57 -12.08
N ASP A 46 4.81 -10.14 -12.11
CA ASP A 46 4.61 -11.48 -12.69
C ASP A 46 4.86 -11.51 -14.20
N LEU A 47 4.79 -10.36 -14.88
CA LEU A 47 5.14 -10.22 -16.30
C LEU A 47 6.65 -10.02 -16.51
N GLY A 48 7.44 -10.02 -15.43
CA GLY A 48 8.87 -9.75 -15.44
C GLY A 48 9.23 -8.31 -15.07
N ASP A 49 10.45 -7.92 -15.43
CA ASP A 49 11.02 -6.59 -15.14
C ASP A 49 10.49 -5.52 -16.10
N LEU A 50 9.58 -4.68 -15.63
CA LEU A 50 8.96 -3.61 -16.41
C LEU A 50 9.57 -2.25 -16.07
N GLU A 51 9.77 -1.40 -17.09
CA GLU A 51 10.24 -0.03 -16.83
C GLU A 51 9.14 0.75 -16.12
N ILE A 52 9.48 1.59 -15.14
CA ILE A 52 8.46 2.30 -14.34
C ILE A 52 7.46 3.04 -15.23
N SER A 53 7.93 3.72 -16.27
CA SER A 53 7.09 4.42 -17.25
C SER A 53 6.08 3.48 -17.94
N LYS A 54 6.57 2.32 -18.41
CA LYS A 54 5.74 1.29 -19.05
C LYS A 54 4.76 0.65 -18.06
N TRP A 55 5.21 0.36 -16.85
CA TRP A 55 4.38 -0.19 -15.77
C TRP A 55 3.26 0.77 -15.38
N LYS A 56 3.56 2.07 -15.19
CA LYS A 56 2.57 3.14 -14.94
C LYS A 56 1.53 3.19 -16.07
N SER A 57 1.98 3.15 -17.33
CA SER A 57 1.08 3.16 -18.50
C SER A 57 0.15 1.95 -18.53
N LEU A 58 0.65 0.75 -18.23
CA LEU A 58 -0.16 -0.47 -18.21
C LEU A 58 -1.23 -0.45 -17.12
N ILE A 59 -0.88 -0.02 -15.90
CA ILE A 59 -1.87 0.09 -14.82
C ILE A 59 -2.92 1.13 -15.14
N ASN A 60 -2.53 2.31 -15.61
CA ASN A 60 -3.51 3.36 -15.96
C ASN A 60 -4.49 2.89 -17.04
N ALA A 61 -4.01 2.16 -18.05
CA ALA A 61 -4.88 1.57 -19.06
C ALA A 61 -5.88 0.57 -18.46
N LEU A 62 -5.46 -0.28 -17.51
CA LEU A 62 -6.38 -1.18 -16.80
C LEU A 62 -7.38 -0.42 -15.93
N ILE A 63 -6.94 0.62 -15.22
CA ILE A 63 -7.82 1.46 -14.39
C ILE A 63 -8.91 2.08 -15.27
N GLU A 64 -8.52 2.61 -16.43
CA GLU A 64 -9.46 3.17 -17.40
C GLU A 64 -10.43 2.13 -17.96
N GLN A 65 -9.91 0.95 -18.34
CA GLN A 65 -10.71 -0.16 -18.87
C GLN A 65 -11.75 -0.66 -17.86
N HIS A 66 -11.40 -0.71 -16.58
CA HIS A 66 -12.27 -1.19 -15.51
C HIS A 66 -13.15 -0.10 -14.86
N GLY A 67 -13.00 1.17 -15.27
CA GLY A 67 -13.74 2.28 -14.68
C GLY A 67 -13.35 2.60 -13.23
N GLU A 68 -12.11 2.27 -12.84
CA GLU A 68 -11.61 2.37 -11.47
C GLU A 68 -10.86 3.70 -11.19
N GLN A 69 -11.13 4.75 -11.96
CA GLN A 69 -10.46 6.05 -11.81
C GLN A 69 -10.79 6.68 -10.45
N GLU A 70 -11.99 6.45 -9.93
CA GLU A 70 -12.41 7.01 -8.64
C GLU A 70 -11.60 6.42 -7.47
N ILE A 71 -11.47 5.10 -7.41
CA ILE A 71 -10.69 4.44 -6.35
C ILE A 71 -9.20 4.82 -6.46
N GLN A 72 -8.68 4.98 -7.68
CA GLN A 72 -7.32 5.49 -7.90
C GLN A 72 -7.14 6.91 -7.36
N ARG A 73 -8.10 7.81 -7.63
CA ARG A 73 -8.09 9.17 -7.11
C ARG A 73 -8.11 9.19 -5.58
N GLN A 74 -8.91 8.33 -4.96
CA GLN A 74 -8.98 8.19 -3.51
C GLN A 74 -7.67 7.67 -2.92
N LEU A 75 -7.04 6.66 -3.53
CA LEU A 75 -5.72 6.15 -3.11
C LEU A 75 -4.65 7.23 -3.21
N ARG A 76 -4.71 8.08 -4.24
CA ARG A 76 -3.80 9.22 -4.39
C ARG A 76 -4.01 10.26 -3.28
N GLN A 77 -5.26 10.59 -2.95
CA GLN A 77 -5.60 11.51 -1.85
C GLN A 77 -5.12 10.97 -0.50
N TRP A 78 -5.41 9.70 -0.21
CA TRP A 78 -4.95 9.03 1.00
C TRP A 78 -3.42 8.99 1.08
N SER A 79 -2.73 8.65 -0.03
CA SER A 79 -1.27 8.63 -0.08
C SER A 79 -0.66 10.00 0.22
N LYS A 80 -1.26 11.07 -0.32
CA LYS A 80 -0.81 12.44 -0.06
C LYS A 80 -1.00 12.85 1.41
N ALA A 81 -2.07 12.40 2.07
CA ALA A 81 -2.38 12.74 3.44
C ALA A 81 -1.57 11.92 4.46
N GLU A 82 -1.45 10.61 4.23
CA GLU A 82 -0.96 9.64 5.22
C GLU A 82 0.50 9.22 5.02
N CYS A 83 1.11 9.54 3.88
CA CYS A 83 2.48 9.15 3.55
C CYS A 83 3.42 10.35 3.44
N PRO A 84 3.83 10.98 4.57
CA PRO A 84 4.66 12.20 4.57
C PRO A 84 6.08 12.00 4.02
N TRP A 85 6.51 10.76 3.76
CA TRP A 85 7.79 10.46 3.14
C TRP A 85 7.80 10.60 1.61
N LEU A 86 6.63 10.73 0.98
CA LEU A 86 6.51 11.00 -0.46
C LEU A 86 6.69 12.49 -0.72
N ARG A 87 7.69 12.85 -1.52
CA ARG A 87 8.16 14.24 -1.67
C ARG A 87 7.66 14.93 -2.93
N SER A 88 7.15 14.19 -3.91
CA SER A 88 6.69 14.74 -5.18
C SER A 88 5.36 14.15 -5.62
N ASP A 89 4.65 14.86 -6.50
CA ASP A 89 3.40 14.36 -7.09
C ASP A 89 3.61 13.06 -7.89
N ASP A 90 4.77 12.86 -8.51
CA ASP A 90 5.08 11.62 -9.24
C ASP A 90 5.31 10.44 -8.28
N GLU A 91 5.98 10.66 -7.15
CA GLU A 91 6.13 9.63 -6.11
C GLU A 91 4.78 9.26 -5.48
N ILE A 92 3.91 10.25 -5.25
CA ILE A 92 2.54 10.04 -4.76
C ILE A 92 1.73 9.21 -5.77
N GLU A 93 1.79 9.58 -7.05
CA GLU A 93 1.08 8.86 -8.11
C GLU A 93 1.59 7.43 -8.25
N GLU A 94 2.90 7.24 -8.30
CA GLU A 94 3.51 5.92 -8.39
C GLU A 94 3.12 5.03 -7.21
N TYR A 95 3.15 5.58 -6.00
CA TYR A 95 2.78 4.84 -4.81
C TYR A 95 1.30 4.45 -4.83
N ALA A 96 0.41 5.37 -5.20
CA ALA A 96 -1.02 5.07 -5.35
C ALA A 96 -1.28 3.95 -6.37
N LEU A 97 -0.60 3.98 -7.52
CA LEU A 97 -0.66 2.90 -8.52
C LEU A 97 -0.18 1.55 -7.96
N ARG A 98 0.86 1.54 -7.11
CA ARG A 98 1.34 0.31 -6.45
C ARG A 98 0.28 -0.26 -5.50
N LEU A 99 -0.34 0.61 -4.70
CA LEU A 99 -1.43 0.23 -3.80
C LEU A 99 -2.62 -0.34 -4.60
N HIS A 100 -2.94 0.29 -5.73
CA HIS A 100 -4.02 -0.12 -6.61
C HIS A 100 -3.76 -1.51 -7.21
N ALA A 101 -2.59 -1.72 -7.83
CA ALA A 101 -2.24 -3.01 -8.42
C ALA A 101 -2.20 -4.15 -7.38
N ALA A 102 -1.81 -3.84 -6.14
CA ALA A 102 -1.82 -4.79 -5.05
C ALA A 102 -3.22 -5.09 -4.48
N ARG A 103 -4.27 -4.35 -4.89
CA ARG A 103 -5.61 -4.39 -4.30
C ARG A 103 -5.58 -4.21 -2.78
N ILE A 104 -4.67 -3.36 -2.30
CA ILE A 104 -4.35 -3.26 -0.87
C ILE A 104 -5.55 -2.77 -0.04
N PHE A 105 -6.46 -2.03 -0.66
CA PHE A 105 -7.66 -1.50 -0.03
C PHE A 105 -8.68 -2.59 0.35
N ASP A 106 -8.57 -3.80 -0.22
CA ASP A 106 -9.36 -4.97 0.17
C ASP A 106 -8.64 -5.87 1.18
N ASP A 107 -7.36 -5.60 1.50
CA ASP A 107 -6.60 -6.38 2.49
C ASP A 107 -6.83 -5.80 3.91
N PRO A 108 -7.59 -6.49 4.78
CA PRO A 108 -7.85 -6.02 6.15
C PRO A 108 -6.56 -5.90 6.98
N ALA A 109 -5.47 -6.55 6.58
CA ALA A 109 -4.19 -6.41 7.27
C ALA A 109 -3.43 -5.13 6.92
N TRP A 110 -3.84 -4.40 5.88
CA TRP A 110 -3.18 -3.18 5.48
C TRP A 110 -3.29 -2.12 6.57
N ALA A 111 -2.18 -1.50 6.94
CA ALA A 111 -2.15 -0.48 7.98
C ALA A 111 -3.05 0.74 7.68
N GLY A 112 -3.30 1.03 6.40
CA GLY A 112 -4.22 2.08 5.95
C GLY A 112 -5.68 1.64 5.84
N TYR A 113 -6.01 0.37 6.08
CA TYR A 113 -7.34 -0.19 5.78
C TYR A 113 -8.48 0.60 6.44
N ILE A 114 -8.34 0.91 7.73
CA ILE A 114 -9.38 1.62 8.50
C ILE A 114 -9.51 3.06 8.02
N THR A 115 -8.41 3.81 7.92
CA THR A 115 -8.46 5.23 7.54
C THR A 115 -8.96 5.40 6.12
N PHE A 116 -8.50 4.54 5.19
CA PHE A 116 -8.93 4.55 3.81
C PHE A 116 -10.40 4.16 3.63
N ASN A 117 -10.80 2.95 4.06
CA ASN A 117 -12.15 2.45 3.78
C ASN A 117 -13.21 3.23 4.57
N ARG A 118 -12.93 3.71 5.79
CA ARG A 118 -13.88 4.55 6.52
C ARG A 118 -14.22 5.85 5.78
N GLN A 119 -13.24 6.44 5.10
CA GLN A 119 -13.41 7.70 4.40
C GLN A 119 -14.03 7.52 3.01
N HIS A 120 -13.63 6.45 2.30
CA HIS A 120 -13.88 6.33 0.86
C HIS A 120 -14.81 5.17 0.48
N ARG A 121 -14.94 4.15 1.33
CA ARG A 121 -15.70 2.91 1.08
C ARG A 121 -16.44 2.46 2.36
N PRO A 122 -17.33 3.30 2.91
CA PRO A 122 -18.01 3.02 4.17
C PRO A 122 -18.76 1.69 4.15
N GLU A 123 -19.30 1.28 3.00
CA GLU A 123 -20.00 0.00 2.79
C GLU A 123 -19.10 -1.21 3.06
N VAL A 124 -17.83 -1.14 2.69
CA VAL A 124 -16.85 -2.21 2.99
C VAL A 124 -16.45 -2.15 4.45
N PHE A 125 -16.26 -0.94 4.97
CA PHE A 125 -15.87 -0.71 6.36
C PHE A 125 -16.91 -1.19 7.38
N GLU A 126 -18.21 -1.06 7.09
CA GLU A 126 -19.30 -1.52 7.96
C GLU A 126 -19.28 -3.03 8.22
N THR A 127 -18.81 -3.82 7.26
CA THR A 127 -18.69 -5.28 7.41
C THR A 127 -17.38 -5.73 8.05
N ALA A 128 -16.45 -4.78 8.29
CA ALA A 128 -15.13 -5.10 8.83
C ALA A 128 -15.21 -5.48 10.31
N ARG A 129 -14.50 -6.54 10.69
CA ARG A 129 -14.35 -6.95 12.09
C ARG A 129 -13.27 -6.12 12.75
N LEU A 130 -13.68 -5.29 13.71
CA LEU A 130 -12.81 -4.36 14.42
C LEU A 130 -12.64 -4.79 15.87
N VAL A 131 -11.42 -4.60 16.37
CA VAL A 131 -11.07 -4.81 17.77
C VAL A 131 -10.50 -3.52 18.32
N TRP A 132 -10.84 -3.22 19.57
CA TRP A 132 -10.27 -2.10 20.30
C TRP A 132 -9.00 -2.54 21.00
N ILE A 133 -7.94 -1.77 20.81
CA ILE A 133 -6.67 -1.95 21.48
C ILE A 133 -6.24 -0.65 22.13
N LYS A 134 -5.36 -0.76 23.12
CA LYS A 134 -4.67 0.37 23.73
C LYS A 134 -3.19 0.12 23.64
N THR A 135 -2.51 0.99 22.89
CA THR A 135 -1.06 0.87 22.70
C THR A 135 -0.30 1.59 23.81
N SER A 136 0.87 1.05 24.15
CA SER A 136 1.67 1.59 25.24
C SER A 136 2.20 3.01 24.99
N CYS A 137 2.29 3.42 23.72
CA CYS A 137 2.79 4.74 23.34
C CYS A 137 1.80 5.89 23.59
N CYS A 138 0.54 5.74 23.16
CA CYS A 138 -0.44 6.81 23.25
C CYS A 138 -1.39 6.64 24.43
N GLN A 139 -1.52 5.41 24.96
CA GLN A 139 -2.43 5.09 26.07
C GLN A 139 -3.87 5.56 25.79
N LYS A 140 -4.29 5.48 24.53
CA LYS A 140 -5.64 5.81 24.06
C LYS A 140 -6.22 4.60 23.34
N ALA A 141 -7.49 4.33 23.58
CA ALA A 141 -8.18 3.29 22.84
C ALA A 141 -8.23 3.63 21.34
N GLY A 142 -7.91 2.66 20.49
CA GLY A 142 -7.94 2.80 19.04
C GLY A 142 -8.39 1.50 18.38
N GLN A 143 -8.96 1.62 17.19
CA GLN A 143 -9.46 0.47 16.44
C GLN A 143 -8.40 -0.07 15.49
N ILE A 144 -8.30 -1.40 15.44
CA ILE A 144 -7.58 -2.16 14.40
C ILE A 144 -8.50 -3.25 13.86
N THR A 145 -8.17 -3.84 12.72
CA THR A 145 -8.91 -5.00 12.21
C THR A 145 -8.52 -6.27 12.97
N GLU A 146 -9.40 -7.27 12.99
CA GLU A 146 -9.09 -8.60 13.54
C GLU A 146 -7.85 -9.21 12.86
N THR A 147 -7.73 -9.07 11.53
CA THR A 147 -6.55 -9.57 10.80
C THR A 147 -5.26 -8.83 11.17
N GLN A 148 -5.31 -7.53 11.48
CA GLN A 148 -4.14 -6.81 12.01
C GLN A 148 -3.76 -7.31 13.41
N LEU A 149 -4.75 -7.63 14.24
CA LEU A 149 -4.53 -8.21 15.56
C LEU A 149 -3.87 -9.59 15.46
N ASP A 150 -4.40 -10.48 14.62
CA ASP A 150 -3.86 -11.82 14.41
C ASP A 150 -2.40 -11.77 13.96
N LYS A 151 -2.09 -10.88 13.00
CA LYS A 151 -0.70 -10.65 12.57
C LYS A 151 0.17 -10.10 13.69
N ALA A 152 -0.34 -9.19 14.51
CA ALA A 152 0.41 -8.63 15.63
C ALA A 152 0.71 -9.69 16.71
N ILE A 153 -0.25 -10.57 17.01
CA ILE A 153 -0.07 -11.69 17.95
C ILE A 153 0.98 -12.67 17.41
N TYR A 154 0.93 -12.99 16.12
CA TYR A 154 1.93 -13.85 15.47
C TYR A 154 3.35 -13.23 15.46
N MET A 155 3.45 -11.91 15.36
CA MET A 155 4.70 -11.14 15.28
C MET A 155 5.15 -10.58 16.65
N ASP A 156 5.14 -11.39 17.69
CA ASP A 156 5.63 -11.06 19.05
C ASP A 156 4.83 -9.99 19.83
N GLY A 157 3.58 -9.70 19.45
CA GLY A 157 2.70 -8.81 20.22
C GLY A 157 2.96 -7.32 20.00
N TRP A 158 3.50 -6.94 18.84
CA TRP A 158 3.72 -5.55 18.46
C TRP A 158 2.75 -5.11 17.36
N THR A 159 2.16 -3.94 17.51
CA THR A 159 1.25 -3.38 16.52
C THR A 159 1.48 -1.89 16.28
N ARG A 160 1.03 -1.41 15.13
CA ARG A 160 1.05 0.02 14.78
C ARG A 160 -0.03 0.73 15.59
N CYS A 161 0.35 1.77 16.33
CA CYS A 161 -0.60 2.60 17.04
C CYS A 161 -1.57 3.30 16.07
N PRO A 162 -2.90 3.17 16.29
CA PRO A 162 -3.90 3.84 15.44
C PRO A 162 -3.86 5.38 15.49
N HIS A 163 -3.21 5.96 16.51
CA HIS A 163 -3.19 7.41 16.72
C HIS A 163 -1.92 8.09 16.20
N CYS A 164 -0.75 7.49 16.42
CA CYS A 164 0.54 8.10 16.07
C CYS A 164 1.38 7.28 15.08
N GLY A 165 0.92 6.09 14.68
CA GLY A 165 1.66 5.22 13.76
C GLY A 165 2.89 4.53 14.35
N ARG A 166 3.25 4.79 15.61
CA ARG A 166 4.38 4.13 16.28
C ARG A 166 4.08 2.66 16.53
N PHE A 167 5.05 1.79 16.23
CA PHE A 167 4.99 0.39 16.63
C PHE A 167 5.28 0.24 18.13
N SER A 168 4.41 -0.45 18.84
CA SER A 168 4.51 -0.63 20.29
C SER A 168 3.73 -1.86 20.76
N SER A 169 4.00 -2.29 21.99
CA SER A 169 3.16 -3.27 22.68
C SER A 169 1.75 -2.74 22.87
N PHE A 170 0.79 -3.67 23.00
CA PHE A 170 -0.61 -3.34 23.16
C PHE A 170 -1.29 -4.30 24.15
N HIS A 171 -2.45 -3.89 24.64
CA HIS A 171 -3.43 -4.82 25.20
C HIS A 171 -4.76 -4.65 24.47
N ILE A 172 -5.52 -5.73 24.42
CA ILE A 172 -6.87 -5.75 23.87
C ILE A 172 -7.79 -5.13 24.92
N CYS A 173 -8.59 -4.15 24.51
CA CYS A 173 -9.54 -3.51 25.41
C CYS A 173 -10.79 -4.36 25.55
N THR A 174 -11.27 -4.49 26.78
CA THR A 174 -12.59 -5.02 27.10
C THR A 174 -13.69 -3.97 26.80
N PRO A 175 -14.95 -4.40 26.56
CA PRO A 175 -16.06 -3.46 26.35
C PRO A 175 -16.23 -2.45 27.50
N GLU A 176 -15.96 -2.87 28.73
CA GLU A 176 -16.06 -2.05 29.94
C GLU A 176 -15.03 -0.91 29.98
N GLU A 177 -13.79 -1.19 29.56
CA GLU A 177 -12.73 -0.18 29.46
C GLU A 177 -13.06 0.89 28.41
N ILE A 178 -13.65 0.47 27.29
CA ILE A 178 -14.09 1.38 26.23
C ILE A 178 -15.26 2.25 26.69
N GLN A 179 -16.22 1.68 27.43
CA GLN A 179 -17.34 2.44 27.96
C GLN A 179 -16.87 3.51 28.94
N LYS A 180 -15.96 3.18 29.86
CA LYS A 180 -15.37 4.14 30.81
C LYS A 180 -14.61 5.27 30.13
N GLU A 181 -13.89 4.98 29.04
CA GLU A 181 -13.12 6.00 28.28
C GLU A 181 -14.03 6.96 27.49
N LYS A 182 -15.30 6.60 27.23
CA LYS A 182 -16.30 7.48 26.59
C LYS A 182 -17.07 8.37 27.57
N GLU A 183 -17.06 8.03 28.86
CA GLU A 183 -17.77 8.74 29.93
C GLU A 183 -16.94 9.87 30.57
N ILE A 184 -15.65 9.95 30.22
CA ILE A 184 -14.68 10.97 30.65
C ILE A 184 -14.54 12.03 29.56
#